data_AF-A0A2D9TA75-F1
#
_entry.id   AF-A0A2D9TA75-F1
#
_cell.length_a   1.000
_cell.length_b   1.000
_cell.length_c   1.000
_cell.angle_alpha   90.00
_cell.angle_beta   90.00
_cell.angle_gamma   90.00
#
_symmetry.space_group_name_H-M   'P 1'
#
loop_
_entity.id
_entity.type
_entity.pdbx_description
1 polymer ?
#
loop_
_entity_poly.entity_id
_entity_poly.type
_entity_poly.pdbx_seq_one_letter_code
_entity_poly.pdbx_strand_id
1 'polypeptide(L)'
;MTSFRALVVLDFEATCDDRDPPVPQEVIEMPSVLLEGTTLAPVAEFESFVRPVHHPRLTEFCTQLTGITQAEVDGAPPFPEVFAAHQRWLEAQGLDLAGTDWAFVTCGDWDLKTLLPGQLAAAEITDEPACYRRWVNAKHPFRKWAPKLRRAGMVRMLEALDLELEGRHHRGIDDSRNIAKIVRALAERGQPIERTGSR
;
A
#
# COMPACT_ATOMS: atom_id res chain seq x y z
N MET A 1 3.53 -19.28 6.45
CA MET A 1 2.09 -19.44 6.79
C MET A 1 1.63 -18.23 7.59
N THR A 2 0.42 -17.73 7.34
CA THR A 2 -0.18 -16.60 8.07
C THR A 2 -1.30 -17.10 8.98
N SER A 3 -1.57 -16.39 10.08
CA SER A 3 -2.74 -16.62 10.93
C SER A 3 -3.98 -15.85 10.48
N PHE A 4 -3.84 -14.97 9.49
CA PHE A 4 -4.92 -14.17 8.95
C PHE A 4 -5.70 -14.96 7.88
N ARG A 5 -7.04 -14.83 7.85
CA ARG A 5 -7.86 -15.41 6.78
C ARG A 5 -7.69 -14.69 5.44
N ALA A 6 -7.22 -13.46 5.47
CA ALA A 6 -6.99 -12.62 4.31
C ALA A 6 -5.90 -11.59 4.59
N LEU A 7 -5.21 -11.16 3.52
CA LEU A 7 -4.25 -10.07 3.55
C LEU A 7 -4.63 -9.06 2.47
N VAL A 8 -4.57 -7.77 2.80
CA VAL A 8 -4.82 -6.69 1.83
C VAL A 8 -3.52 -5.95 1.61
N VAL A 9 -2.88 -6.16 0.47
CA VAL A 9 -1.65 -5.47 0.13
C VAL A 9 -1.98 -4.07 -0.34
N LEU A 10 -1.32 -3.05 0.22
CA LEU A 10 -1.55 -1.64 -0.05
C LEU A 10 -0.21 -0.93 -0.21
N ASP A 11 -0.11 -0.07 -1.23
CA ASP A 11 1.04 0.80 -1.47
C ASP A 11 0.52 2.14 -2.02
N PHE A 12 0.60 3.21 -1.23
CA PHE A 12 0.10 4.51 -1.67
C PHE A 12 1.12 5.22 -2.54
N GLU A 13 0.66 5.89 -3.59
CA GLU A 13 1.44 6.96 -4.21
C GLU A 13 1.00 8.30 -3.64
N ALA A 14 1.96 9.23 -3.53
CA ALA A 14 1.72 10.57 -2.99
C ALA A 14 2.33 11.67 -3.84
N THR A 15 1.82 12.89 -3.68
CA THR A 15 2.50 14.10 -4.14
C THR A 15 3.92 14.14 -3.58
N CYS A 16 4.91 14.37 -4.45
CA CYS A 16 6.32 14.36 -4.06
C CYS A 16 7.15 15.34 -4.91
N ASP A 17 8.39 15.56 -4.49
CA ASP A 17 9.40 16.39 -5.16
C ASP A 17 10.79 15.82 -4.85
N ASP A 18 11.79 16.11 -5.68
CA ASP A 18 13.15 15.59 -5.52
C ASP A 18 13.96 16.31 -4.44
N ARG A 19 13.55 17.53 -4.08
CA ARG A 19 14.24 18.38 -3.09
C ARG A 19 13.37 18.67 -1.89
N ASP A 20 12.16 19.14 -2.11
CA ASP A 20 11.27 19.60 -1.03
C ASP A 20 9.86 19.03 -1.20
N PRO A 21 9.57 17.87 -0.58
CA PRO A 21 8.25 17.24 -0.69
C PRO A 21 7.13 18.22 -0.26
N PRO A 22 6.00 18.28 -0.99
CA PRO A 22 4.88 19.12 -0.62
C PRO A 22 4.40 18.83 0.81
N VAL A 23 4.08 19.87 1.56
CA VAL A 23 3.50 19.75 2.92
C VAL A 23 2.12 20.40 2.92
N PRO A 24 1.04 19.65 3.20
CA PRO A 24 1.02 18.21 3.43
C PRO A 24 1.35 17.40 2.16
N GLN A 25 1.92 16.21 2.31
CA GLN A 25 1.92 15.23 1.23
C GLN A 25 0.52 14.61 1.14
N GLU A 26 0.01 14.51 -0.09
CA GLU A 26 -1.34 14.00 -0.36
C GLU A 26 -1.26 12.68 -1.13
N VAL A 27 -2.12 11.73 -0.79
CA VAL A 27 -2.33 10.50 -1.55
C VAL A 27 -2.86 10.86 -2.93
N ILE A 28 -2.26 10.30 -3.99
CA ILE A 28 -2.67 10.48 -5.39
C ILE A 28 -3.06 9.15 -6.06
N GLU A 29 -2.74 8.01 -5.43
CA GLU A 29 -3.23 6.68 -5.79
C GLU A 29 -3.48 5.87 -4.52
N MET A 30 -4.66 5.23 -4.43
CA MET A 30 -5.02 4.29 -3.37
C MET A 30 -5.37 2.93 -3.99
N PRO A 31 -4.39 2.02 -4.08
CA PRO A 31 -4.59 0.67 -4.58
C PRO A 31 -4.66 -0.35 -3.45
N SER A 32 -5.24 -1.51 -3.74
CA SER A 32 -5.14 -2.68 -2.88
C SER A 32 -5.30 -3.99 -3.65
N VAL A 33 -4.55 -5.01 -3.25
CA VAL A 33 -4.67 -6.39 -3.73
C VAL A 33 -5.06 -7.30 -2.58
N LEU A 34 -6.22 -7.94 -2.67
CA LEU A 34 -6.71 -8.90 -1.68
C LEU A 34 -6.15 -10.28 -1.95
N LEU A 35 -5.52 -10.89 -0.95
CA LEU A 35 -5.03 -12.26 -0.96
C LEU A 35 -5.85 -13.14 -0.01
N GLU A 36 -6.19 -14.35 -0.46
CA GLU A 36 -6.76 -15.39 0.41
C GLU A 36 -5.68 -15.95 1.35
N GLY A 37 -6.00 -16.13 2.64
CA GLY A 37 -5.00 -16.37 3.69
C GLY A 37 -4.24 -17.71 3.59
N THR A 38 -4.85 -18.75 3.02
CA THR A 38 -4.23 -20.08 2.93
C THR A 38 -3.23 -20.16 1.78
N THR A 39 -3.66 -19.79 0.58
CA THR A 39 -2.91 -19.92 -0.66
C THR A 39 -2.11 -18.66 -1.00
N LEU A 40 -2.47 -17.53 -0.40
CA LEU A 40 -1.99 -16.19 -0.78
C LEU A 40 -2.20 -15.89 -2.27
N ALA A 41 -3.21 -16.52 -2.87
CA ALA A 41 -3.65 -16.20 -4.22
C ALA A 41 -4.39 -14.86 -4.22
N PRO A 42 -4.16 -13.99 -5.21
CA PRO A 42 -4.94 -12.77 -5.38
C PRO A 42 -6.37 -13.13 -5.79
N VAL A 43 -7.35 -12.50 -5.14
CA VAL A 43 -8.78 -12.79 -5.35
C VAL A 43 -9.61 -11.54 -5.70
N ALA A 44 -9.12 -10.35 -5.38
CA ALA A 44 -9.75 -9.09 -5.77
C ALA A 44 -8.73 -7.95 -5.76
N GLU A 45 -9.04 -6.88 -6.48
CA GLU A 45 -8.25 -5.65 -6.50
C GLU A 45 -9.17 -4.43 -6.34
N PHE A 46 -8.60 -3.36 -5.79
CA PHE A 46 -9.16 -2.02 -5.78
C PHE A 46 -8.09 -1.08 -6.30
N GLU A 47 -8.47 -0.14 -7.16
CA GLU A 47 -7.57 0.89 -7.66
C GLU A 47 -8.37 2.18 -7.84
N SER A 48 -7.85 3.28 -7.32
CA SER A 48 -8.38 4.61 -7.59
C SER A 48 -7.26 5.64 -7.50
N PHE A 49 -7.18 6.52 -8.50
CA PHE A 49 -6.50 7.79 -8.33
C PHE A 49 -7.25 8.68 -7.34
N VAL A 50 -6.53 9.63 -6.77
CA VAL A 50 -7.04 10.60 -5.82
C VAL A 50 -6.66 11.99 -6.29
N ARG A 51 -7.61 12.92 -6.29
CA ARG A 51 -7.34 14.31 -6.62
C ARG A 51 -6.78 15.06 -5.40
N PRO A 52 -5.51 15.52 -5.44
CA PRO A 52 -4.96 16.35 -4.37
C PRO A 52 -5.64 17.73 -4.36
N VAL A 53 -5.84 18.29 -3.17
CA VAL A 53 -6.55 19.57 -2.96
C VAL A 53 -5.64 20.67 -2.43
N HIS A 54 -4.60 20.34 -1.66
CA HIS A 54 -3.63 21.31 -1.14
C HIS A 54 -2.57 21.66 -2.20
N HIS A 55 -2.10 20.65 -2.93
CA HIS A 55 -1.11 20.76 -4.00
C HIS A 55 -1.64 20.11 -5.28
N PRO A 56 -2.64 20.74 -5.95
CA PRO A 56 -3.37 20.13 -7.08
C PRO A 56 -2.51 19.93 -8.34
N ARG A 57 -1.32 20.54 -8.41
CA ARG A 57 -0.39 20.38 -9.54
C ARG A 57 0.73 19.44 -9.15
N LEU A 58 0.81 18.30 -9.82
CA LEU A 58 1.92 17.37 -9.64
C LEU A 58 3.20 18.00 -10.16
N THR A 59 4.29 17.80 -9.42
CA THR A 59 5.63 18.19 -9.89
C THR A 59 6.04 17.30 -11.06
N GLU A 60 6.94 17.78 -11.90
CA GLU A 60 7.51 16.96 -12.98
C GLU A 60 8.16 15.69 -12.41
N PHE A 61 8.91 15.83 -11.31
CA PHE A 61 9.50 14.69 -10.60
C PHE A 61 8.45 13.65 -10.20
N CYS A 62 7.34 14.07 -9.59
CA CYS A 62 6.26 13.16 -9.17
C CYS A 62 5.67 12.39 -10.35
N THR A 63 5.40 13.08 -11.46
CA THR A 63 4.86 12.43 -12.68
C THR A 63 5.87 11.47 -13.30
N GLN A 64 7.17 11.82 -13.32
CA GLN A 64 8.22 10.95 -13.87
C GLN A 64 8.49 9.73 -13.00
N LEU A 65 8.44 9.89 -11.68
CA LEU A 65 8.61 8.82 -10.71
C LEU A 65 7.44 7.84 -10.81
N THR A 66 6.23 8.32 -10.54
CA THR A 66 5.03 7.47 -10.41
C THR A 66 4.45 7.03 -11.76
N GLY A 67 4.65 7.85 -12.80
CA GLY A 67 3.93 7.70 -14.08
C GLY A 67 2.48 8.17 -14.03
N ILE A 68 2.01 8.70 -12.89
CA ILE A 68 0.68 9.30 -12.77
C ILE A 68 0.70 10.67 -13.45
N THR A 69 -0.24 10.87 -14.35
CA THR A 69 -0.39 12.10 -15.12
C THR A 69 -1.28 13.10 -14.40
N GLN A 70 -1.11 14.38 -14.73
CA GLN A 70 -2.00 15.43 -14.23
C GLN A 70 -3.47 15.17 -14.61
N ALA A 71 -3.73 14.59 -15.78
CA ALA A 71 -5.08 14.30 -16.23
C ALA A 71 -5.76 13.19 -15.41
N GLU A 72 -5.00 12.17 -14.97
CA GLU A 72 -5.50 11.11 -14.09
C GLU A 72 -5.95 11.69 -12.75
N VAL A 73 -5.15 12.56 -12.11
CA VAL A 73 -5.53 13.18 -10.83
C VAL A 73 -6.59 14.28 -10.99
N ASP A 74 -6.60 15.04 -12.08
CA ASP A 74 -7.62 16.07 -12.34
C ASP A 74 -9.03 15.44 -12.48
N GLY A 75 -9.09 14.27 -13.13
CA GLY A 75 -10.32 13.49 -13.31
C GLY A 75 -10.73 12.62 -12.11
N ALA A 76 -9.89 12.52 -11.09
CA ALA A 76 -10.12 11.66 -9.93
C ALA A 76 -11.07 12.27 -8.88
N PRO A 77 -11.75 11.43 -8.09
CA PRO A 77 -12.43 11.88 -6.88
C PRO A 77 -11.43 12.32 -5.79
N PRO A 78 -11.84 13.22 -4.86
CA PRO A 78 -11.01 13.62 -3.74
C PRO A 78 -10.84 12.50 -2.70
N PHE A 79 -9.84 12.62 -1.84
CA PHE A 79 -9.47 11.58 -0.87
C PHE A 79 -10.64 11.05 -0.01
N PRO A 80 -11.55 11.88 0.56
CA PRO A 80 -12.63 11.37 1.39
C PRO A 80 -13.56 10.39 0.65
N GLU A 81 -13.81 10.63 -0.64
CA GLU A 81 -14.66 9.77 -1.46
C GLU A 81 -13.97 8.44 -1.78
N VAL A 82 -12.68 8.49 -2.12
CA VAL A 82 -11.88 7.28 -2.39
C VAL A 82 -11.69 6.45 -1.14
N PHE A 83 -11.41 7.07 0.00
CA PHE A 83 -11.25 6.39 1.28
C PHE A 83 -12.54 5.69 1.69
N ALA A 84 -13.70 6.35 1.53
CA ALA A 84 -15.00 5.73 1.76
C ALA A 84 -15.32 4.62 0.74
N ALA A 85 -14.91 4.76 -0.53
CA ALA A 85 -15.07 3.72 -1.55
C ALA A 85 -14.22 2.48 -1.24
N HIS A 86 -12.99 2.66 -0.76
CA HIS A 86 -12.13 1.57 -0.33
C HIS A 86 -12.72 0.84 0.88
N GLN A 87 -13.27 1.56 1.86
CA GLN A 87 -13.96 0.95 3.00
C GLN A 87 -15.15 0.09 2.56
N ARG A 88 -16.01 0.61 1.67
CA ARG A 88 -17.12 -0.17 1.10
C ARG A 88 -16.63 -1.38 0.32
N TRP A 89 -15.51 -1.26 -0.39
CA TRP A 89 -14.91 -2.38 -1.10
C TRP A 89 -14.45 -3.47 -0.13
N LEU A 90 -13.76 -3.12 0.96
CA LEU A 90 -13.37 -4.08 2.02
C LEU A 90 -14.58 -4.83 2.57
N GLU A 91 -15.64 -4.09 2.95
CA GLU A 91 -16.86 -4.69 3.49
C GLU A 91 -17.55 -5.61 2.47
N ALA A 92 -17.55 -5.25 1.17
CA ALA A 92 -18.08 -6.08 0.10
C ALA A 92 -17.27 -7.37 -0.11
N GLN A 93 -15.97 -7.38 0.24
CA GLN A 93 -15.15 -8.60 0.31
C GLN A 93 -15.37 -9.39 1.62
N GLY A 94 -16.33 -8.97 2.44
CA GLY A 94 -16.63 -9.54 3.74
C GLY A 94 -15.57 -9.23 4.80
N LEU A 95 -14.75 -8.18 4.61
CA LEU A 95 -13.73 -7.74 5.56
C LEU A 95 -14.29 -6.64 6.45
N ASP A 96 -14.53 -6.94 7.73
CA ASP A 96 -14.94 -5.91 8.68
C ASP A 96 -13.81 -4.89 8.92
N LEU A 97 -14.17 -3.63 9.16
CA LEU A 97 -13.20 -2.56 9.35
C LEU A 97 -12.54 -2.56 10.73
N ALA A 98 -12.88 -3.50 11.63
CA ALA A 98 -12.10 -3.72 12.84
C ALA A 98 -10.77 -4.40 12.49
N GLY A 99 -10.72 -5.28 11.49
CA GLY A 99 -9.47 -5.91 11.03
C GLY A 99 -8.89 -6.89 12.04
N THR A 100 -9.75 -7.75 12.60
CA THR A 100 -9.34 -8.72 13.64
C THR A 100 -8.74 -10.00 13.07
N ASP A 101 -9.27 -10.51 11.96
CA ASP A 101 -8.87 -11.78 11.35
C ASP A 101 -8.20 -11.62 9.97
N TRP A 102 -8.02 -10.38 9.53
CA TRP A 102 -7.26 -10.00 8.34
C TRP A 102 -6.32 -8.83 8.67
N ALA A 103 -5.38 -8.52 7.78
CA ALA A 103 -4.47 -7.40 7.97
C ALA A 103 -4.07 -6.75 6.65
N PHE A 104 -3.79 -5.44 6.70
CA PHE A 104 -3.05 -4.79 5.62
C PHE A 104 -1.61 -5.29 5.57
N VAL A 105 -1.03 -5.29 4.37
CA VAL A 105 0.38 -5.53 4.12
C VAL A 105 0.96 -4.37 3.32
N THR A 106 2.09 -3.83 3.77
CA THR A 106 2.78 -2.69 3.13
C THR A 106 4.27 -3.02 2.94
N CYS A 107 4.96 -2.30 2.05
CA CYS A 107 6.42 -2.42 1.87
C CYS A 107 7.21 -1.36 2.67
N GLY A 108 6.94 -1.31 3.97
CA GLY A 108 7.49 -0.30 4.85
C GLY A 108 6.45 0.13 5.86
N ASP A 109 6.80 1.10 6.71
CA ASP A 109 5.82 1.67 7.64
C ASP A 109 5.20 2.96 7.09
N TRP A 110 5.75 3.54 6.03
CA TRP A 110 5.45 4.90 5.62
C TRP A 110 3.98 5.13 5.26
N ASP A 111 3.37 4.23 4.49
CA ASP A 111 1.96 4.32 4.03
C ASP A 111 0.99 4.55 5.18
N LEU A 112 0.99 3.63 6.15
CA LEU A 112 0.03 3.63 7.25
C LEU A 112 0.55 4.41 8.46
N LYS A 113 1.86 4.45 8.73
CA LYS A 113 2.40 5.17 9.89
C LYS A 113 2.53 6.67 9.67
N THR A 114 2.71 7.10 8.42
CA THR A 114 3.08 8.49 8.09
C THR A 114 2.12 9.13 7.10
N LEU A 115 1.96 8.57 5.91
CA LEU A 115 1.18 9.21 4.85
C LEU A 115 -0.31 9.27 5.20
N LEU A 116 -0.92 8.14 5.55
CA LEU A 116 -2.37 8.09 5.86
C LEU A 116 -2.75 9.02 7.02
N PRO A 117 -2.05 9.05 8.17
CA PRO A 117 -2.33 10.04 9.22
C PRO A 117 -2.23 11.49 8.75
N GLY A 118 -1.21 11.81 7.94
CA GLY A 118 -1.05 13.15 7.36
C GLY A 118 -2.19 13.52 6.42
N GLN A 119 -2.60 12.59 5.55
CA GLN A 119 -3.70 12.76 4.62
C GLN A 119 -5.06 12.90 5.34
N LEU A 120 -5.30 12.10 6.40
CA LEU A 120 -6.51 12.19 7.22
C LEU A 120 -6.59 13.56 7.91
N ALA A 121 -5.48 14.05 8.45
CA ALA A 121 -5.41 15.38 9.04
C ALA A 121 -5.65 16.49 8.01
N ALA A 122 -5.04 16.38 6.82
CA ALA A 122 -5.21 17.34 5.73
C ALA A 122 -6.64 17.37 5.15
N ALA A 123 -7.37 16.26 5.27
CA ALA A 123 -8.76 16.11 4.85
C ALA A 123 -9.77 16.30 5.99
N GLU A 124 -9.31 16.66 7.20
CA GLU A 124 -10.13 16.83 8.41
C GLU A 124 -10.97 15.60 8.77
N ILE A 125 -10.47 14.39 8.48
CA ILE A 125 -11.13 13.12 8.79
C ILE A 125 -10.64 12.60 10.14
N THR A 126 -11.56 12.44 11.09
CA THR A 126 -11.25 11.92 12.43
C THR A 126 -11.67 10.45 12.62
N ASP A 127 -12.65 9.98 11.85
CA ASP A 127 -13.16 8.61 11.93
C ASP A 127 -12.33 7.68 11.04
N GLU A 128 -11.17 7.31 11.55
CA GLU A 128 -10.29 6.32 10.92
C GLU A 128 -10.59 4.91 11.48
N PRO A 129 -10.93 3.93 10.63
CA PRO A 129 -11.20 2.57 11.09
C PRO A 129 -9.98 1.82 11.63
N ALA A 130 -10.21 0.91 12.57
CA ALA A 130 -9.13 0.23 13.32
C ALA A 130 -8.24 -0.68 12.46
N CYS A 131 -8.73 -1.19 11.33
CA CYS A 131 -7.92 -1.97 10.38
C CYS A 131 -6.72 -1.17 9.83
N TYR A 132 -6.88 0.14 9.60
CA TYR A 132 -5.81 0.98 9.06
C TYR A 132 -4.69 1.27 10.06
N ARG A 133 -4.95 1.05 11.36
CA ARG A 133 -4.00 1.29 12.45
C ARG A 133 -3.07 0.12 12.72
N ARG A 134 -3.19 -0.98 11.99
CA ARG A 134 -2.42 -2.20 12.23
C ARG A 134 -2.09 -2.90 10.91
N TRP A 135 -0.82 -3.25 10.71
CA TRP A 135 -0.38 -3.84 9.45
C TRP A 135 0.78 -4.83 9.61
N VAL A 136 1.00 -5.56 8.53
CA VAL A 136 2.19 -6.37 8.29
C VAL A 136 3.12 -5.56 7.39
N ASN A 137 4.34 -5.31 7.83
CA ASN A 137 5.37 -4.72 7.01
C ASN A 137 6.18 -5.86 6.40
N ALA A 138 6.05 -6.06 5.08
CA ALA A 138 6.68 -7.16 4.34
C ALA A 138 8.22 -7.18 4.46
N LYS A 139 8.84 -6.05 4.82
CA LYS A 139 10.29 -5.96 5.04
C LYS A 139 10.72 -6.75 6.27
N HIS A 140 9.85 -6.98 7.27
CA HIS A 140 10.20 -7.76 8.46
C HIS A 140 10.48 -9.25 8.15
N PRO A 141 9.55 -10.02 7.56
CA PRO A 141 9.84 -11.39 7.16
C PRO A 141 10.95 -11.46 6.11
N PHE A 142 11.04 -10.49 5.19
CA PHE A 142 12.15 -10.43 4.24
C PHE A 142 13.51 -10.30 4.94
N ARG A 143 13.64 -9.41 5.92
CA ARG A 143 14.87 -9.21 6.70
C ARG A 143 15.29 -10.44 7.51
N LYS A 144 14.32 -11.24 7.98
CA LYS A 144 14.58 -12.51 8.67
C LYS A 144 15.13 -13.53 7.68
N TRP A 145 14.55 -13.62 6.48
CA TRP A 145 14.98 -14.53 5.43
C TRP A 145 16.32 -14.14 4.79
N ALA A 146 16.54 -12.86 4.49
CA ALA A 146 17.76 -12.32 3.89
C ALA A 146 18.39 -11.18 4.73
N PRO A 147 19.04 -11.47 5.87
CA PRO A 147 19.59 -10.45 6.77
C PRO A 147 20.62 -9.51 6.13
N LYS A 148 21.36 -10.00 5.12
CA LYS A 148 22.34 -9.21 4.36
C LYS A 148 21.70 -8.14 3.48
N LEU A 149 20.41 -8.28 3.15
CA LEU A 149 19.64 -7.37 2.30
C LEU A 149 18.64 -6.54 3.11
N ARG A 150 18.91 -6.28 4.38
CA ARG A 150 17.94 -5.67 5.30
C ARG A 150 17.43 -4.25 4.94
N ARG A 151 18.12 -3.57 4.01
CA ARG A 151 17.77 -2.25 3.49
C ARG A 151 17.12 -2.30 2.10
N ALA A 152 16.82 -3.48 1.58
CA ALA A 152 16.20 -3.65 0.26
C ALA A 152 14.83 -2.94 0.22
N GLY A 153 14.60 -2.21 -0.87
CA GLY A 153 13.24 -1.85 -1.32
C GLY A 153 12.64 -2.97 -2.14
N MET A 154 11.39 -2.78 -2.61
CA MET A 154 10.61 -3.81 -3.29
C MET A 154 11.36 -4.45 -4.47
N VAL A 155 11.93 -3.66 -5.39
CA VAL A 155 12.68 -4.17 -6.56
C VAL A 155 13.80 -5.12 -6.15
N ARG A 156 14.61 -4.74 -5.16
CA ARG A 156 15.70 -5.59 -4.66
C ARG A 156 15.20 -6.81 -3.88
N MET A 157 14.00 -6.75 -3.32
CA MET A 157 13.34 -7.91 -2.72
C MET A 157 12.89 -8.90 -3.79
N LEU A 158 12.31 -8.43 -4.92
CA LEU A 158 11.97 -9.25 -6.08
C LEU A 158 13.19 -9.95 -6.65
N GLU A 159 14.27 -9.20 -6.93
CA GLU A 159 15.54 -9.74 -7.43
C GLU A 159 16.08 -10.86 -6.54
N ALA A 160 16.08 -10.66 -5.22
CA ALA A 160 16.59 -11.65 -4.27
C ALA A 160 15.74 -12.92 -4.23
N LEU A 161 14.44 -12.81 -4.52
CA LEU A 161 13.47 -13.90 -4.53
C LEU A 161 13.35 -14.58 -5.89
N ASP A 162 14.11 -14.14 -6.90
CA ASP A 162 14.03 -14.58 -8.30
C ASP A 162 12.64 -14.36 -8.90
N LEU A 163 12.08 -13.16 -8.65
CA LEU A 163 10.78 -12.73 -9.14
C LEU A 163 10.96 -11.57 -10.12
N GLU A 164 10.22 -11.61 -11.22
CA GLU A 164 10.16 -10.50 -12.18
C GLU A 164 9.23 -9.40 -11.68
N LEU A 165 9.65 -8.15 -11.87
CA LEU A 165 8.81 -6.98 -11.69
C LEU A 165 7.73 -6.97 -12.77
N GLU A 166 6.47 -6.91 -12.34
CA GLU A 166 5.32 -6.75 -13.23
C GLU A 166 4.84 -5.31 -13.21
N GLY A 167 4.51 -4.78 -14.39
CA GLY A 167 4.03 -3.41 -14.53
C GLY A 167 5.14 -2.37 -14.33
N ARG A 168 4.78 -1.24 -13.75
CA ARG A 168 5.66 -0.09 -13.56
C ARG A 168 5.96 0.14 -12.08
N HIS A 169 7.24 0.23 -11.72
CA HIS A 169 7.62 0.63 -10.37
C HIS A 169 7.14 2.06 -10.06
N HIS A 170 6.62 2.29 -8.84
CA HIS A 170 5.94 3.52 -8.41
C HIS A 170 4.57 3.77 -9.07
N ARG A 171 3.98 2.73 -9.68
CA ARG A 171 2.55 2.67 -9.94
C ARG A 171 1.95 1.82 -8.82
N GLY A 172 1.12 2.40 -7.97
CA GLY A 172 0.78 1.79 -6.70
C GLY A 172 0.09 0.43 -6.83
N ILE A 173 -0.78 0.23 -7.84
CA ILE A 173 -1.39 -1.08 -8.09
C ILE A 173 -0.37 -2.15 -8.51
N ASP A 174 0.62 -1.78 -9.32
CA ASP A 174 1.67 -2.69 -9.77
C ASP A 174 2.62 -3.02 -8.63
N ASP A 175 2.99 -2.02 -7.82
CA ASP A 175 3.78 -2.25 -6.62
C ASP A 175 3.00 -3.14 -5.62
N SER A 176 1.69 -2.95 -5.44
CA SER A 176 0.84 -3.83 -4.62
C SER A 176 0.83 -5.28 -5.12
N ARG A 177 0.73 -5.51 -6.43
CA ARG A 177 0.84 -6.86 -7.04
C ARG A 177 2.22 -7.49 -6.80
N ASN A 178 3.29 -6.70 -6.94
CA ASN A 178 4.65 -7.17 -6.71
C ASN A 178 4.91 -7.48 -5.23
N ILE A 179 4.40 -6.66 -4.30
CA ILE A 179 4.46 -6.93 -2.87
C ILE A 179 3.68 -8.21 -2.54
N ALA A 180 2.53 -8.45 -3.16
CA ALA A 180 1.79 -9.71 -3.01
C ALA A 180 2.64 -10.92 -3.41
N LYS A 181 3.36 -10.86 -4.55
CA LYS A 181 4.29 -11.91 -4.98
C LYS A 181 5.39 -12.14 -3.94
N ILE A 182 5.95 -11.08 -3.39
CA ILE A 182 6.98 -11.17 -2.34
C ILE A 182 6.43 -11.85 -1.08
N VAL A 183 5.25 -11.44 -0.62
CA VAL A 183 4.60 -12.00 0.57
C VAL A 183 4.36 -13.49 0.40
N ARG A 184 3.82 -13.90 -0.76
CA ARG A 184 3.64 -15.31 -1.11
C ARG A 184 4.96 -16.08 -1.12
N ALA A 185 5.97 -15.57 -1.82
CA ALA A 185 7.29 -16.20 -1.93
C ALA A 185 7.99 -16.36 -0.57
N LEU A 186 7.83 -15.39 0.35
CA LEU A 186 8.34 -15.47 1.72
C LEU A 186 7.58 -16.51 2.55
N ALA A 187 6.26 -16.57 2.41
CA ALA A 187 5.43 -17.54 3.12
C ALA A 187 5.74 -18.99 2.69
N GLU A 188 5.96 -19.23 1.39
CA GLU A 188 6.41 -20.51 0.82
C GLU A 188 7.79 -20.93 1.35
N ARG A 189 8.67 -19.95 1.60
CA ARG A 189 9.98 -20.14 2.24
C ARG A 189 9.90 -20.23 3.77
N GLY A 190 8.70 -20.45 4.31
CA GLY A 190 8.47 -20.69 5.74
C GLY A 190 8.54 -19.44 6.61
N GLN A 191 8.58 -18.23 6.05
CA GLN A 191 8.52 -17.02 6.87
C GLN A 191 7.09 -16.80 7.40
N PRO A 192 6.95 -16.45 8.69
CA PRO A 192 5.65 -16.07 9.23
C PRO A 192 5.24 -14.68 8.72
N ILE A 193 3.99 -14.56 8.29
CA ILE A 193 3.39 -13.29 7.86
C ILE A 193 2.44 -12.85 8.98
N GLU A 194 2.98 -12.02 9.87
CA GLU A 194 2.37 -11.60 11.15
C GLU A 194 2.40 -10.09 11.28
N ARG A 195 1.51 -9.55 12.12
CA ARG A 195 1.43 -8.12 12.41
C ARG A 195 2.76 -7.60 12.96
N THR A 196 3.28 -6.51 12.37
CA THR A 196 4.56 -5.91 12.76
C THR A 196 4.47 -4.42 13.05
N GLY A 197 3.40 -3.76 12.60
CA GLY A 197 3.18 -2.33 12.78
C GLY A 197 1.82 -2.04 13.42
N SER A 198 1.81 -1.00 14.25
CA SER A 198 0.58 -0.39 14.78
C SER A 198 0.81 1.09 15.11
N ARG A 199 -0.28 1.87 15.20
CA ARG A 199 -0.30 3.22 15.77
C ARG A 199 -1.50 3.40 16.70
#